data_AF-A0A936MDB6-F1
#
_entry.id   AF-A0A936MDB6-F1
#
_cell.length_a   1.000
_cell.length_b   1.000
_cell.length_c   1.000
_cell.angle_alpha   90.00
_cell.angle_beta   90.00
_cell.angle_gamma   90.00
#
_symmetry.space_group_name_H-M   'P 1'
#
loop_
_entity.id
_entity.type
_entity.pdbx_description
1 polymer ?
#
loop_
_entity_poly.entity_id
_entity_poly.type
_entity_poly.pdbx_seq_one_letter_code
_entity_poly.pdbx_strand_id
1 'polypeptide(L)'
;MPSPFRELALYFAFMLVAFSVVPQPLAPATLFTAKLAPPWAVALAAAVAAAIAAVVDHVVVRRAFSLKRLADIRQTQLFQRAEGWVKVAPFLTTTSFAAFPLPFLIVRVLLPLSGYPMGKYVAAVAIGRFARIFVIAMVGRALDIPTPLLIAMYGVSILAMLCAAIIRRRRKSAASAAKSP
;
A
#
# COMPACT_ATOMS: atom_id res chain seq x y z
N MET A 1 -21.34 -23.58 2.33
CA MET A 1 -20.22 -22.87 2.97
C MET A 1 -19.40 -22.20 1.88
N PRO A 2 -19.04 -20.91 1.97
CA PRO A 2 -18.15 -20.30 0.99
C PRO A 2 -16.82 -21.07 0.98
N SER A 3 -16.36 -21.49 -0.21
CA SER A 3 -15.09 -22.20 -0.34
C SER A 3 -13.94 -21.26 0.04
N PRO A 4 -13.01 -21.65 0.93
CA PRO A 4 -11.92 -20.78 1.37
C PRO A 4 -11.04 -20.30 0.20
N PHE A 5 -10.97 -21.09 -0.88
CA PHE A 5 -10.25 -20.75 -2.10
C PHE A 5 -10.81 -19.51 -2.84
N ARG A 6 -12.14 -19.43 -2.99
CA ARG A 6 -12.81 -18.30 -3.66
C ARG A 6 -12.56 -16.98 -2.93
N GLU A 7 -12.66 -17.00 -1.61
CA GLU A 7 -12.43 -15.81 -0.77
C GLU A 7 -10.98 -15.35 -0.84
N LEU A 8 -10.03 -16.28 -0.83
CA LEU A 8 -8.62 -15.96 -1.00
C LEU A 8 -8.33 -15.37 -2.39
N ALA A 9 -8.98 -15.86 -3.43
CA ALA A 9 -8.86 -15.32 -4.78
C ALA A 9 -9.44 -13.90 -4.91
N LEU A 10 -10.61 -13.64 -4.30
CA LEU A 10 -11.20 -12.30 -4.24
C LEU A 10 -10.32 -11.33 -3.43
N TYR A 11 -9.80 -11.79 -2.30
CA TYR A 11 -8.85 -11.04 -1.48
C TYR A 11 -7.57 -10.72 -2.25
N PHE A 12 -7.02 -11.69 -2.98
CA PHE A 12 -5.86 -11.50 -3.84
C PHE A 12 -6.11 -10.45 -4.92
N ALA A 13 -7.23 -10.55 -5.64
CA ALA A 13 -7.61 -9.58 -6.67
C ALA A 13 -7.79 -8.17 -6.09
N PHE A 14 -8.44 -8.07 -4.93
CA PHE A 14 -8.59 -6.80 -4.20
C PHE A 14 -7.23 -6.22 -3.81
N MET A 15 -6.33 -7.03 -3.24
CA MET A 15 -5.00 -6.60 -2.81
C MET A 15 -4.13 -6.14 -3.99
N LEU A 16 -4.23 -6.80 -5.14
CA LEU A 16 -3.50 -6.42 -6.34
C LEU A 16 -3.83 -4.98 -6.77
N VAL A 17 -5.12 -4.62 -6.75
CA VAL A 17 -5.60 -3.27 -7.08
C VAL A 17 -5.25 -2.28 -5.98
N ALA A 18 -5.48 -2.65 -4.71
CA ALA A 18 -5.23 -1.81 -3.55
C ALA A 18 -3.75 -1.42 -3.42
N PHE A 19 -2.82 -2.31 -3.75
CA PHE A 19 -1.39 -2.01 -3.67
C PHE A 19 -0.89 -1.10 -4.80
N SER A 20 -1.51 -1.11 -5.98
CA SER A 20 -1.02 -0.34 -7.13
C SER A 20 -1.56 1.09 -7.20
N VAL A 21 -2.84 1.32 -6.88
CA VAL A 21 -3.52 2.57 -7.32
C VAL A 21 -4.10 3.42 -6.18
N VAL A 22 -4.51 2.85 -5.04
CA VAL A 22 -5.31 3.60 -4.05
C VAL A 22 -4.80 3.38 -2.62
N PRO A 23 -4.61 4.44 -1.80
CA PRO A 23 -4.43 4.32 -0.36
C PRO A 23 -5.72 3.77 0.28
N GLN A 24 -5.95 2.47 0.17
CA GLN A 24 -7.11 1.80 0.74
C GLN A 24 -6.83 1.27 2.14
N PRO A 25 -7.87 1.22 3.00
CA PRO A 25 -7.81 0.53 4.27
C PRO A 25 -7.61 -0.98 4.03
N LEU A 26 -6.38 -1.46 4.18
CA LEU A 26 -6.04 -2.88 4.00
C LEU A 26 -6.55 -3.76 5.17
N ALA A 27 -6.75 -3.15 6.33
CA ALA A 27 -7.08 -3.86 7.56
C ALA A 27 -8.45 -4.55 7.52
N PRO A 28 -9.58 -3.91 7.14
CA PRO A 28 -10.88 -4.55 7.19
C PRO A 28 -10.98 -5.79 6.27
N ALA A 29 -10.46 -5.71 5.04
CA ALA A 29 -10.46 -6.83 4.11
C ALA A 29 -9.61 -8.01 4.63
N THR A 30 -8.47 -7.69 5.26
CA THR A 30 -7.58 -8.71 5.84
C THR A 30 -8.22 -9.37 7.06
N LEU A 31 -8.85 -8.60 7.94
CA LEU A 31 -9.54 -9.11 9.13
C LEU A 31 -10.71 -10.02 8.75
N PHE A 32 -11.48 -9.66 7.72
CA PHE A 32 -12.57 -10.50 7.21
C PHE A 32 -12.04 -11.84 6.67
N THR A 33 -11.00 -11.79 5.84
CA THR A 33 -10.42 -13.00 5.22
C THR A 33 -9.73 -13.90 6.25
N ALA A 34 -9.15 -13.33 7.30
CA ALA A 34 -8.50 -14.06 8.39
C ALA A 34 -9.47 -14.92 9.23
N LYS A 35 -10.78 -14.66 9.16
CA LYS A 35 -11.81 -15.53 9.76
C LYS A 35 -12.05 -16.81 8.97
N LEU A 36 -11.85 -16.74 7.65
CA LEU A 36 -12.22 -17.80 6.70
C LEU A 36 -11.01 -18.64 6.27
N ALA A 37 -9.79 -18.09 6.39
CA ALA A 37 -8.55 -18.72 5.97
C ALA A 37 -7.45 -18.55 7.03
N PRO A 38 -6.46 -19.46 7.10
CA PRO A 38 -5.38 -19.34 8.06
C PRO A 38 -4.51 -18.09 7.78
N PRO A 39 -4.00 -17.39 8.82
CA PRO A 39 -3.29 -16.12 8.66
C PRO A 39 -2.09 -16.15 7.71
N TRP A 40 -1.36 -17.27 7.66
CA TRP A 40 -0.22 -17.44 6.76
C TRP A 40 -0.64 -17.44 5.28
N ALA A 41 -1.80 -18.04 4.95
CA ALA A 41 -2.29 -18.10 3.57
C ALA A 41 -2.77 -16.71 3.10
N VAL A 42 -3.44 -15.97 4.00
CA VAL A 42 -3.85 -14.57 3.74
C VAL A 42 -2.61 -13.70 3.51
N ALA A 43 -1.60 -13.81 4.38
CA ALA A 43 -0.37 -13.06 4.23
C ALA A 43 0.39 -13.42 2.96
N LEU A 44 0.44 -14.70 2.59
CA LEU A 44 1.10 -15.15 1.36
C LEU A 44 0.38 -14.63 0.11
N ALA A 45 -0.96 -14.72 0.06
CA ALA A 45 -1.75 -14.16 -1.03
C ALA A 45 -1.51 -12.65 -1.19
N ALA A 46 -1.52 -11.89 -0.09
CA ALA A 46 -1.20 -10.47 -0.12
C ALA A 46 0.24 -10.19 -0.56
N ALA A 47 1.21 -11.01 -0.14
CA ALA A 47 2.60 -10.86 -0.52
C ALA A 47 2.83 -11.09 -2.03
N VAL A 48 2.16 -12.10 -2.61
CA VAL A 48 2.20 -12.35 -4.06
C VAL A 48 1.53 -11.21 -4.82
N ALA A 49 0.37 -10.74 -4.36
CA ALA A 49 -0.29 -9.58 -4.97
C ALA A 49 0.59 -8.32 -4.90
N ALA A 50 1.27 -8.10 -3.77
CA ALA A 50 2.20 -7.01 -3.60
C ALA A 50 3.44 -7.13 -4.50
N ALA A 51 3.96 -8.35 -4.70
CA ALA A 51 5.08 -8.60 -5.60
C ALA A 51 4.73 -8.23 -7.05
N ILE A 52 3.55 -8.66 -7.52
CA ILE A 52 3.07 -8.34 -8.87
C ILE A 52 2.81 -6.84 -9.00
N ALA A 53 2.17 -6.22 -8.02
CA ALA A 53 1.96 -4.77 -8.01
C ALA A 53 3.29 -4.01 -8.04
N ALA A 54 4.30 -4.45 -7.27
CA ALA A 54 5.64 -3.86 -7.26
C ALA A 54 6.35 -3.98 -8.62
N VAL A 55 6.17 -5.09 -9.34
CA VAL A 55 6.66 -5.27 -10.71
C VAL A 55 6.06 -4.22 -11.64
N VAL A 56 4.73 -4.10 -11.65
CA VAL A 56 4.01 -3.12 -12.48
C VAL A 56 4.43 -1.71 -12.13
N ASP A 57 4.46 -1.38 -10.84
CA ASP A 57 4.85 -0.08 -10.33
C ASP A 57 6.27 0.29 -10.73
N HIS A 58 7.22 -0.65 -10.66
CA HIS A 58 8.61 -0.42 -11.05
C HIS A 58 8.72 -0.07 -12.54
N VAL A 59 8.03 -0.80 -13.41
CA VAL A 59 8.02 -0.56 -14.86
C VAL A 59 7.32 0.76 -15.19
N VAL A 60 6.17 1.03 -14.59
CA VAL A 60 5.39 2.26 -14.81
C VAL A 60 6.19 3.46 -14.33
N VAL A 61 6.80 3.41 -13.14
CA VAL A 61 7.63 4.51 -12.63
C VAL A 61 8.78 4.78 -13.58
N ARG A 62 9.51 3.74 -14.00
CA ARG A 62 10.66 3.91 -14.91
C ARG A 62 10.27 4.50 -16.28
N ARG A 63 9.06 4.23 -16.77
CA ARG A 63 8.58 4.71 -18.09
C ARG A 63 7.86 6.06 -18.04
N ALA A 64 7.10 6.34 -16.98
CA ALA A 64 6.15 7.44 -16.94
C ALA A 64 6.59 8.63 -16.07
N PHE A 65 7.62 8.50 -15.22
CA PHE A 65 7.99 9.61 -14.33
C PHE A 65 8.75 10.72 -15.05
N SER A 66 8.07 11.86 -15.18
CA SER A 66 8.66 13.16 -15.54
C SER A 66 9.00 13.95 -14.26
N LEU A 67 10.20 14.53 -14.21
CA LEU A 67 10.87 15.05 -13.00
C LEU A 67 10.08 16.08 -12.16
N LYS A 68 9.06 16.76 -12.71
CA LYS A 68 8.44 17.93 -12.08
C LYS A 68 7.72 17.65 -10.74
N ARG A 69 6.96 16.54 -10.61
CA ARG A 69 6.29 16.22 -9.33
C ARG A 69 7.24 15.66 -8.27
N LEU A 70 8.42 15.20 -8.67
CA LEU A 70 9.43 14.70 -7.75
C LEU A 70 10.16 15.83 -7.03
N ALA A 71 10.32 16.98 -7.69
CA ALA A 71 10.97 18.15 -7.12
C ALA A 71 10.31 18.60 -5.80
N ASP A 72 8.97 18.66 -5.78
CA ASP A 72 8.22 19.06 -4.58
C ASP A 72 8.32 18.03 -3.45
N ILE A 73 8.31 16.73 -3.78
CA ILE A 73 8.39 15.65 -2.78
C ILE A 73 9.82 15.53 -2.22
N ARG A 74 10.83 15.80 -3.04
CA ARG A 74 12.26 15.75 -2.67
C ARG A 74 12.63 16.78 -1.59
N GLN A 75 11.85 17.84 -1.45
CA GLN A 75 12.03 18.83 -0.38
C GLN A 75 11.54 18.37 1.00
N THR A 76 10.82 17.25 1.09
CA THR A 76 10.36 16.74 2.40
C THR A 76 11.51 16.06 3.16
N GLN A 77 11.63 16.34 4.47
CA GLN A 77 12.66 15.73 5.33
C GLN A 77 12.58 14.20 5.32
N LEU A 78 11.37 13.64 5.18
CA LEU A 78 11.16 12.19 5.13
C LEU A 78 11.71 11.59 3.83
N PHE A 79 11.61 12.31 2.70
CA PHE A 79 12.24 11.89 1.44
C PHE A 79 13.76 11.92 1.53
N GLN A 80 14.35 12.98 2.09
CA GLN A 80 15.82 13.10 2.23
C GLN A 80 16.40 12.01 3.16
N ARG A 81 15.72 11.73 4.28
CA ARG A 81 16.11 10.62 5.18
C ARG A 81 15.99 9.27 4.48
N ALA A 82 14.89 9.03 3.76
CA ALA A 82 14.72 7.82 2.98
C ALA A 82 15.79 7.67 1.89
N GLU A 83 16.18 8.77 1.22
CA GLU A 83 17.29 8.79 0.25
C GLU A 83 18.62 8.38 0.89
N GLY A 84 18.91 8.87 2.10
CA GLY A 84 20.08 8.44 2.87
C GLY A 84 20.06 6.94 3.22
N TRP A 85 18.93 6.45 3.75
CA TRP A 85 18.80 5.04 4.15
C TRP A 85 18.82 4.08 2.95
N VAL A 86 18.24 4.47 1.82
CA VAL A 86 18.27 3.68 0.59
C VAL A 86 19.66 3.56 0.02
N LYS A 87 20.54 4.57 0.19
CA LYS A 87 21.95 4.49 -0.24
C LYS A 87 22.74 3.45 0.56
N VAL A 88 22.45 3.31 1.85
CA VAL A 88 23.17 2.38 2.74
C VAL A 88 22.57 0.97 2.69
N ALA A 89 21.26 0.86 2.86
CA ALA A 89 20.56 -0.41 2.98
C ALA A 89 19.21 -0.38 2.22
N PRO A 90 19.23 -0.43 0.88
CA PRO A 90 18.02 -0.30 0.05
C PRO A 90 17.00 -1.42 0.30
N PHE A 91 17.47 -2.64 0.53
CA PHE A 91 16.63 -3.79 0.83
C PHE A 91 15.90 -3.61 2.16
N LEU A 92 16.65 -3.37 3.24
CA LEU A 92 16.10 -3.23 4.59
C LEU A 92 15.15 -2.03 4.68
N THR A 93 15.53 -0.92 4.07
CA THR A 93 14.69 0.28 3.99
C THR A 93 13.36 -0.04 3.29
N THR A 94 13.40 -0.75 2.16
CA THR A 94 12.19 -1.13 1.42
C THR A 94 11.30 -2.06 2.24
N THR A 95 11.88 -3.08 2.86
CA THR A 95 11.15 -4.03 3.72
C THR A 95 10.48 -3.31 4.88
N SER A 96 11.19 -2.43 5.58
CA SER A 96 10.65 -1.63 6.69
C SER A 96 9.51 -0.72 6.22
N PHE A 97 9.69 0.03 5.12
CA PHE A 97 8.62 0.88 4.59
C PHE A 97 7.38 0.10 4.13
N ALA A 98 7.57 -1.13 3.65
CA ALA A 98 6.46 -2.01 3.28
C ALA A 98 5.75 -2.63 4.51
N ALA A 99 6.52 -2.93 5.56
CA ALA A 99 6.02 -3.48 6.83
C ALA A 99 5.25 -2.44 7.66
N PHE A 100 5.74 -1.21 7.71
CA PHE A 100 5.12 -0.14 8.47
C PHE A 100 4.03 0.60 7.66
N PRO A 101 3.10 1.31 8.33
CA PRO A 101 2.13 2.21 7.67
C PRO A 101 2.79 3.51 7.21
N LEU A 102 3.97 3.43 6.59
CA LEU A 102 4.71 4.58 6.06
C LEU A 102 4.30 4.87 4.60
N PRO A 103 4.52 6.11 4.11
CA PRO A 103 4.28 6.46 2.71
C PRO A 103 5.18 5.67 1.76
N PHE A 104 4.72 4.49 1.35
CA PHE A 104 5.46 3.58 0.47
C PHE A 104 5.77 4.20 -0.92
N LEU A 105 5.03 5.24 -1.31
CA LEU A 105 5.28 6.03 -2.52
C LEU A 105 6.73 6.52 -2.65
N ILE A 106 7.39 6.86 -1.53
CA ILE A 106 8.76 7.38 -1.55
C ILE A 106 9.72 6.32 -2.07
N VAL A 107 9.69 5.12 -1.47
CA VAL A 107 10.53 3.99 -1.86
C VAL A 107 10.14 3.48 -3.25
N ARG A 108 8.83 3.43 -3.56
CA ARG A 108 8.30 3.04 -4.88
C ARG A 108 8.85 3.90 -6.01
N VAL A 109 9.18 5.17 -5.76
CA VAL A 109 9.74 6.05 -6.80
C VAL A 109 11.26 6.09 -6.75
N LEU A 110 11.84 6.14 -5.55
CA LEU A 110 13.28 6.29 -5.37
C LEU A 110 14.08 5.07 -5.89
N LEU A 111 13.59 3.86 -5.64
CA LEU A 111 14.32 2.62 -5.96
C LEU A 111 14.39 2.33 -7.48
N PRO A 112 13.31 2.49 -8.27
CA PRO A 112 13.41 2.38 -9.72
C PRO A 112 14.33 3.43 -10.35
N LEU A 113 14.36 4.66 -9.77
CA LEU A 113 15.19 5.74 -10.28
C LEU A 113 16.67 5.59 -9.92
N SER A 114 17.00 4.95 -8.80
CA SER A 114 18.39 4.66 -8.42
C SER A 114 19.00 3.48 -9.19
N GLY A 115 18.23 2.82 -10.05
CA GLY A 115 18.69 1.65 -10.81
C GLY A 115 18.78 0.38 -9.96
N TYR A 116 18.11 0.32 -8.81
CA TYR A 116 18.17 -0.83 -7.93
C TYR A 116 17.54 -2.08 -8.60
N PRO A 117 18.18 -3.27 -8.51
CA PRO A 117 17.70 -4.49 -9.16
C PRO A 117 16.27 -4.83 -8.74
N MET A 118 15.41 -4.96 -9.75
CA MET A 118 13.97 -5.20 -9.60
C MET A 118 13.65 -6.41 -8.73
N GLY A 119 14.36 -7.53 -8.89
CA GLY A 119 14.13 -8.74 -8.10
C GLY A 119 14.30 -8.52 -6.59
N LYS A 120 15.36 -7.79 -6.19
CA LYS A 120 15.61 -7.48 -4.77
C LYS A 120 14.56 -6.51 -4.22
N TYR A 121 14.11 -5.54 -5.04
CA TYR A 121 13.01 -4.64 -4.69
C TYR A 121 11.71 -5.42 -4.45
N VAL A 122 11.30 -6.24 -5.41
CA VAL A 122 10.06 -7.03 -5.33
C VAL A 122 10.08 -7.97 -4.12
N ALA A 123 11.20 -8.62 -3.85
CA ALA A 123 11.37 -9.47 -2.67
C ALA A 123 11.23 -8.68 -1.36
N ALA A 124 11.88 -7.51 -1.25
CA ALA A 124 11.77 -6.65 -0.08
C ALA A 124 10.32 -6.19 0.17
N VAL A 125 9.60 -5.83 -0.89
CA VAL A 125 8.18 -5.46 -0.80
C VAL A 125 7.33 -6.64 -0.34
N ALA A 126 7.51 -7.82 -0.96
CA ALA A 126 6.77 -9.01 -0.60
C ALA A 126 6.99 -9.39 0.88
N ILE A 127 8.23 -9.37 1.36
CA ILE A 127 8.57 -9.69 2.76
C ILE A 127 7.95 -8.67 3.72
N GLY A 128 8.09 -7.37 3.45
CA GLY A 128 7.52 -6.35 4.32
C GLY A 128 5.99 -6.40 4.36
N ARG A 129 5.34 -6.59 3.19
CA ARG A 129 3.88 -6.74 3.12
C ARG A 129 3.40 -8.03 3.77
N PHE A 130 4.11 -9.14 3.59
CA PHE A 130 3.83 -10.39 4.29
C PHE A 130 3.81 -10.17 5.79
N ALA A 131 4.88 -9.59 6.35
CA ALA A 131 4.98 -9.35 7.80
C ALA A 131 3.82 -8.51 8.32
N ARG A 132 3.51 -7.40 7.64
CA ARG A 132 2.40 -6.51 8.03
C ARG A 132 1.05 -7.23 8.01
N ILE A 133 0.75 -7.92 6.92
CA ILE A 133 -0.55 -8.57 6.72
C ILE A 133 -0.68 -9.77 7.66
N PHE A 134 0.41 -10.50 7.91
CA PHE A 134 0.44 -11.58 8.86
C PHE A 134 0.10 -11.11 10.28
N VAL A 135 0.70 -10.01 10.75
CA VAL A 135 0.37 -9.42 12.06
C VAL A 135 -1.12 -9.04 12.12
N ILE A 136 -1.65 -8.38 11.09
CA ILE A 136 -3.08 -7.99 11.05
C ILE A 136 -3.99 -9.22 11.06
N ALA A 137 -3.67 -10.24 10.27
CA ALA A 137 -4.46 -11.47 10.19
C ALA A 137 -4.40 -12.27 11.50
N MET A 138 -3.26 -12.32 12.18
CA MET A 138 -3.11 -12.92 13.51
C MET A 138 -3.98 -12.19 14.54
N VAL A 139 -3.94 -10.86 14.55
CA VAL A 139 -4.78 -10.04 15.44
C VAL A 139 -6.27 -10.27 15.13
N GLY A 140 -6.66 -10.34 13.85
CA GLY A 140 -8.04 -10.61 13.45
C GLY A 140 -8.55 -12.01 13.78
N ARG A 141 -7.65 -12.97 13.96
CA ARG A 141 -8.00 -14.31 14.45
C ARG A 141 -8.09 -14.36 15.97
N ALA A 142 -7.25 -13.60 16.67
CA ALA A 142 -7.23 -13.55 18.13
C ALA A 142 -8.39 -12.72 18.70
N LEU A 143 -8.74 -11.62 18.02
CA LEU A 143 -9.89 -10.79 18.34
C LEU A 143 -11.03 -11.23 17.41
N ASP A 144 -11.99 -12.01 17.92
CA ASP A 144 -13.15 -12.44 17.13
C ASP A 144 -14.12 -11.24 16.91
N ILE A 145 -13.70 -10.31 16.04
CA ILE A 145 -14.36 -9.02 15.83
C ILE A 145 -15.69 -9.24 15.11
N PRO A 146 -16.85 -8.83 15.65
CA PRO A 146 -18.14 -9.06 15.01
C PRO A 146 -18.18 -8.52 13.57
N THR A 147 -18.71 -9.32 12.65
CA THR A 147 -18.80 -8.98 11.20
C THR A 147 -19.48 -7.63 10.92
N PRO A 148 -20.55 -7.22 11.65
CA PRO A 148 -21.15 -5.89 11.48
C PRO A 148 -20.16 -4.75 11.75
N LEU A 149 -19.26 -4.93 12.72
CA LEU A 149 -18.25 -3.92 13.05
C LEU A 149 -17.19 -3.81 11.95
N LEU A 150 -16.79 -4.92 11.33
CA LEU A 150 -15.87 -4.91 10.17
C LEU A 150 -16.49 -4.18 8.97
N ILE A 151 -17.79 -4.42 8.70
CA ILE A 151 -18.53 -3.73 7.63
C ILE A 151 -18.61 -2.24 7.94
N ALA A 152 -18.93 -1.86 9.18
CA ALA A 152 -18.96 -0.46 9.61
C ALA A 152 -17.59 0.21 9.48
N MET A 153 -16.50 -0.44 9.92
CA MET A 153 -15.14 0.08 9.76
C MET A 153 -14.75 0.26 8.29
N TYR A 154 -15.10 -0.71 7.44
CA TYR A 154 -14.85 -0.60 5.99
C TYR A 154 -15.65 0.56 5.38
N GLY A 155 -16.94 0.69 5.73
CA GLY A 155 -17.80 1.77 5.29
C GLY A 155 -17.29 3.16 5.72
N VAL A 156 -16.92 3.32 6.99
CA VAL A 156 -16.32 4.56 7.51
C VAL A 156 -15.02 4.89 6.78
N SER A 157 -14.20 3.88 6.49
CA SER A 157 -12.93 4.10 5.78
C SER A 157 -13.15 4.57 4.34
N ILE A 158 -14.14 4.01 3.64
CA ILE A 158 -14.55 4.49 2.31
C ILE A 158 -15.08 5.92 2.39
N LEU A 159 -15.96 6.20 3.36
CA LEU A 159 -16.51 7.54 3.57
C LEU A 159 -15.41 8.57 3.84
N ALA A 160 -14.46 8.24 4.73
CA ALA A 160 -13.32 9.10 5.02
C ALA A 160 -12.47 9.36 3.77
N MET A 161 -12.25 8.34 2.94
CA MET A 161 -11.52 8.48 1.67
C MET A 161 -12.25 9.40 0.69
N LEU A 162 -13.58 9.23 0.54
CA LEU A 162 -14.43 10.07 -0.31
C LEU A 162 -14.47 11.51 0.20
N CYS A 163 -14.68 11.72 1.49
CA CYS A 163 -14.64 13.04 2.13
C CYS A 163 -13.28 13.72 1.91
N ALA A 164 -12.18 13.02 2.14
CA ALA A 164 -10.84 13.54 1.90
C ALA A 164 -10.61 13.88 0.42
N ALA A 165 -11.12 13.06 -0.51
CA ALA A 165 -11.04 13.34 -1.94
C ALA A 165 -11.84 14.58 -2.35
N ILE A 166 -13.06 14.75 -1.80
CA ILE A 166 -13.91 15.94 -2.04
C ILE A 166 -13.25 17.19 -1.46
N ILE A 167 -12.75 17.14 -0.22
CA ILE A 167 -12.06 18.26 0.42
C ILE A 167 -10.81 18.65 -0.38
N ARG A 168 -10.02 17.68 -0.85
CA ARG A 168 -8.85 17.93 -1.69
C ARG A 168 -9.23 18.54 -3.05
N ARG A 169 -10.32 18.09 -3.68
CA ARG A 169 -10.84 18.69 -4.92
C ARG A 169 -11.31 20.13 -4.70
N ARG A 170 -12.05 20.39 -3.63
CA ARG A 170 -12.50 21.75 -3.26
C ARG A 170 -11.34 22.69 -2.97
N ARG A 171 -10.31 22.25 -2.23
CA ARG A 171 -9.09 23.04 -1.99
C ARG A 171 -8.33 23.35 -3.28
N LYS A 172 -8.26 22.42 -4.23
CA LYS A 172 -7.65 22.65 -5.54
C LYS A 172 -8.46 23.63 -6.40
N SER A 173 -9.79 23.52 -6.44
CA SER A 173 -10.66 24.49 -7.14
C SER A 173 -10.57 25.89 -6.52
N ALA A 174 -10.58 26.00 -5.18
CA ALA A 174 -10.45 27.28 -4.50
C ALA A 174 -9.06 27.92 -4.74
N ALA A 175 -7.98 27.13 -4.72
CA ALA A 175 -6.64 27.61 -5.03
C ALA A 175 -6.43 27.97 -6.51
N SER A 176 -7.24 27.40 -7.42
CA SER A 176 -7.24 27.79 -8.84
C SER A 176 -8.06 29.05 -9.09
N ALA A 177 -9.18 29.25 -8.37
CA ALA A 177 -9.99 30.46 -8.46
C ALA A 177 -9.29 31.68 -7.86
N ALA A 178 -8.51 31.51 -6.79
CA ALA A 178 -7.68 32.58 -6.21
C ALA A 178 -6.45 32.97 -7.06
N LYS A 179 -6.17 32.24 -8.15
CA LYS A 179 -5.05 32.50 -9.08
C LYS A 179 -5.49 33.04 -10.44
N SER A 180 -6.80 33.19 -10.67
CA SER A 180 -7.35 33.88 -11.84
C SER A 180 -7.61 35.34 -11.43
N PRO A 181 -7.03 36.35 -12.11
CA PRO A 181 -7.14 37.76 -11.73
C PRO A 181 -8.57 38.30 -11.84
#